data_AF-A0A2X1XA72-F1
#
_entry.id   AF-A0A2X1XA72-F1
#
_cell.length_a   1.000
_cell.length_b   1.000
_cell.length_c   1.000
_cell.angle_alpha   90.00
_cell.angle_beta   90.00
_cell.angle_gamma   90.00
#
_symmetry.space_group_name_H-M   'P 1'
#
loop_
_entity.id
_entity.type
_entity.pdbx_description
1 polymer ?
#
loop_
_entity_poly.entity_id
_entity_poly.type
_entity_poly.pdbx_seq_one_letter_code
_entity_poly.pdbx_strand_id
1 'polypeptide(L)'
;MNFAYRHSLVQERDLIVLGATFSLEDGNKDEIREKYEEFDQRRADKQPLDMPSAGSTFKRPTGYFAGKLIDDSGLRGFTHKGAGISQKHCGFVVNRIRLLPKIYLKL
;
A
#
# COMPACT_ATOMS: atom_id res chain seq x y z
N MET A 1 -2.19 -8.56 -21.78
CA MET A 1 -2.47 -8.20 -20.36
C MET A 1 -2.94 -6.77 -20.15
N ASN A 2 -2.86 -5.86 -21.15
CA ASN A 2 -3.35 -4.46 -21.07
C ASN A 2 -2.96 -3.76 -19.77
N PHE A 3 -1.67 -3.81 -19.42
CA PHE A 3 -1.21 -3.20 -18.18
C PHE A 3 -1.27 -1.68 -18.28
N ALA A 4 -1.84 -1.05 -17.25
CA ALA A 4 -1.80 0.39 -17.02
C ALA A 4 -1.73 0.66 -15.51
N TYR A 5 -1.71 1.94 -15.11
CA TYR A 5 -1.56 2.29 -13.69
C TYR A 5 -2.67 1.68 -12.82
N ARG A 6 -2.29 0.73 -11.95
CA ARG A 6 -3.20 -0.08 -11.11
C ARG A 6 -4.30 -0.78 -11.91
N HIS A 7 -4.03 -1.12 -13.17
CA HIS A 7 -5.01 -1.66 -14.10
C HIS A 7 -4.45 -2.81 -14.95
N SER A 8 -5.28 -3.82 -15.24
CA SER A 8 -4.95 -4.89 -16.19
C SER A 8 -6.20 -5.53 -16.79
N LEU A 9 -6.01 -6.29 -17.88
CA LEU A 9 -7.06 -7.09 -18.53
C LEU A 9 -7.80 -8.04 -17.56
N VAL A 10 -7.13 -8.50 -16.49
CA VAL A 10 -7.72 -9.39 -15.48
C VAL A 10 -8.95 -8.73 -14.83
N GLN A 11 -8.88 -7.43 -14.56
CA GLN A 11 -9.98 -6.66 -13.96
C GLN A 11 -11.05 -6.29 -15.00
N GLU A 12 -10.68 -6.11 -16.27
CA GLU A 12 -11.64 -5.77 -17.34
C GLU A 12 -12.55 -6.94 -17.72
N ARG A 13 -12.09 -8.17 -17.49
CA ARG A 13 -12.71 -9.40 -17.98
C ARG A 13 -13.07 -10.37 -16.85
N ASP A 14 -12.96 -9.94 -15.59
CA ASP A 14 -13.22 -10.74 -14.39
C ASP A 14 -12.52 -12.12 -14.41
N LEU A 15 -11.24 -12.13 -14.79
CA LEU A 15 -10.46 -13.37 -14.94
C LEU A 15 -9.84 -13.83 -13.62
N ILE A 16 -9.61 -15.14 -13.49
CA ILE A 16 -8.86 -15.74 -12.39
C ILE A 16 -7.44 -16.07 -12.88
N VAL A 17 -6.43 -15.54 -12.20
CA VAL A 17 -5.02 -15.80 -12.53
C VAL A 17 -4.61 -17.14 -11.91
N LEU A 18 -4.17 -18.08 -12.74
CA LEU A 18 -3.69 -19.41 -12.30
C LEU A 18 -2.17 -19.48 -12.14
N GLY A 19 -1.43 -18.58 -12.80
CA GLY A 19 0.02 -18.52 -12.76
C GLY A 19 0.56 -17.30 -13.51
N ALA A 20 1.84 -17.00 -13.30
CA ALA A 20 2.55 -15.94 -13.99
C ALA A 20 3.99 -16.39 -14.29
N THR A 21 4.52 -15.94 -15.42
CA THR A 21 5.92 -16.16 -15.82
C THR A 21 6.58 -14.80 -15.97
N PHE A 22 7.77 -14.66 -15.40
CA PHE A 22 8.55 -13.43 -15.46
C PHE A 22 9.83 -13.70 -16.24
N SER A 23 10.17 -12.79 -17.15
CA SER A 23 11.49 -12.75 -17.77
C SER A 23 12.38 -11.85 -16.92
N LEU A 24 13.51 -12.39 -16.47
CA LEU A 24 14.48 -11.70 -15.63
C LEU A 24 15.83 -11.69 -16.37
N GLU A 25 16.70 -10.78 -15.94
CA GLU A 25 18.09 -10.69 -16.41
C GLU A 25 19.04 -11.22 -15.35
N ASP A 26 20.12 -11.86 -15.77
CA ASP A 26 21.21 -12.24 -14.88
C ASP A 26 21.88 -10.99 -14.31
N GLY A 27 22.22 -11.03 -13.02
CA GLY A 27 22.84 -9.90 -12.35
C GLY A 27 23.76 -10.32 -11.22
N ASN A 28 24.51 -9.35 -10.70
CA ASN A 28 25.40 -9.58 -9.57
C ASN A 28 24.57 -9.84 -8.30
N LYS A 29 24.82 -10.98 -7.65
CA LYS A 29 24.09 -11.41 -6.45
C LYS A 29 24.18 -10.40 -5.30
N ASP A 30 25.35 -9.83 -5.07
CA ASP A 30 25.60 -8.90 -3.96
C ASP A 30 24.91 -7.56 -4.22
N GLU A 31 24.96 -7.04 -5.45
CA GLU A 31 24.23 -5.83 -5.84
C GLU A 31 22.71 -5.99 -5.77
N ILE A 32 22.19 -7.16 -6.19
CA ILE A 32 20.76 -7.48 -6.08
C ILE A 32 20.35 -7.52 -4.61
N ARG A 33 21.18 -8.13 -3.76
CA ARG A 33 20.94 -8.22 -2.32
C ARG A 33 20.95 -6.85 -1.66
N GLU A 34 21.91 -6.01 -1.98
CA GLU A 34 22.01 -4.65 -1.46
C GLU A 34 20.76 -3.83 -1.82
N LYS A 35 20.32 -3.88 -3.09
CA LYS A 35 19.08 -3.22 -3.53
C LYS A 35 17.85 -3.76 -2.80
N TYR A 36 17.78 -5.07 -2.58
CA TYR A 36 16.69 -5.68 -1.82
C TYR A 36 16.66 -5.13 -0.38
N GLU A 37 17.80 -5.14 0.31
CA GLU A 37 17.93 -4.65 1.68
C GLU A 37 17.61 -3.14 1.77
N GLU A 38 18.04 -2.34 0.80
CA GLU A 38 17.69 -0.92 0.68
C GLU A 38 16.16 -0.72 0.57
N PHE A 39 15.49 -1.48 -0.30
CA PHE A 39 14.05 -1.36 -0.49
C PHE A 39 13.25 -1.86 0.73
N ASP A 40 13.71 -2.94 1.36
CA ASP A 40 13.08 -3.47 2.56
C ASP A 40 13.20 -2.48 3.73
N GLN A 41 14.39 -1.91 3.94
CA GLN A 41 14.59 -0.88 4.96
C GLN A 41 13.74 0.36 4.68
N ARG A 42 13.72 0.87 3.44
CA ARG A 42 12.86 2.00 3.06
C ARG A 42 11.38 1.72 3.29
N ARG A 43 10.94 0.48 3.07
CA ARG A 43 9.56 0.07 3.33
C ARG A 43 9.30 0.01 4.83
N ALA A 44 10.20 -0.59 5.59
CA ALA A 44 10.13 -0.67 7.04
C ALA A 44 10.11 0.71 7.68
N ASP A 45 10.89 1.68 7.20
CA ASP A 45 10.93 3.04 7.76
C ASP A 45 9.66 3.84 7.46
N LYS A 46 9.08 3.63 6.28
CA LYS A 46 7.99 4.48 5.77
C LYS A 46 6.59 3.90 5.95
N GLN A 47 6.44 2.60 6.18
CA GLN A 47 5.12 1.94 6.20
C GLN A 47 4.80 1.32 7.57
N PRO A 48 3.51 1.29 7.97
CA PRO A 48 3.07 0.63 9.20
C PRO A 48 2.98 -0.89 9.01
N LEU A 49 4.13 -1.57 8.96
CA LEU A 49 4.21 -3.02 8.75
C LEU A 49 3.84 -3.83 10.01
N ASP A 50 3.84 -3.19 11.18
CA ASP A 50 3.50 -3.74 12.49
C ASP A 50 2.00 -3.86 12.74
N MET A 51 1.16 -3.28 11.86
CA MET A 51 -0.30 -3.30 11.99
C MET A 51 -0.98 -3.83 10.72
N PRO A 52 -2.08 -4.58 10.85
CA PRO A 52 -2.90 -4.94 9.69
C PRO A 52 -3.40 -3.68 8.98
N SER A 53 -3.27 -3.64 7.65
CA SER A 53 -3.80 -2.56 6.82
C SER A 53 -4.18 -3.08 5.44
N ALA A 54 -4.97 -2.31 4.69
CA ALA A 54 -5.31 -2.59 3.28
C ALA A 54 -4.28 -2.00 2.29
N GLY A 55 -3.08 -1.63 2.77
CA GLY A 55 -2.11 -0.89 1.98
C GLY A 55 -2.47 0.59 1.81
N SER A 56 -1.89 1.24 0.79
CA SER A 56 -2.18 2.64 0.46
C SER A 56 -3.62 2.77 -0.07
N THR A 57 -4.47 3.37 0.75
CA THR A 57 -5.94 3.33 0.61
C THR A 57 -6.42 4.20 -0.55
N PHE A 58 -5.78 5.33 -0.79
CA PHE A 58 -6.25 6.33 -1.75
C PHE A 58 -5.39 6.33 -3.03
N LYS A 59 -6.03 6.46 -4.19
CA LYS A 59 -5.33 6.77 -5.44
C LYS A 59 -4.69 8.16 -5.32
N ARG A 60 -3.57 8.38 -5.99
CA ARG A 60 -2.91 9.69 -6.01
C ARG A 60 -3.73 10.67 -6.85
N PRO A 61 -4.08 11.87 -6.32
CA PRO A 61 -4.58 12.95 -7.15
C PRO A 61 -3.47 13.53 -8.02
N THR A 62 -3.81 14.06 -9.19
CA THR A 62 -2.87 14.72 -10.10
C THR A 62 -2.16 15.87 -9.38
N GLY A 63 -0.83 15.85 -9.37
CA GLY A 63 -0.02 16.90 -8.72
C GLY A 63 0.15 16.77 -7.20
N TYR A 64 -0.50 15.81 -6.54
CA TYR A 64 -0.49 15.70 -5.08
C TYR A 64 -0.17 14.29 -4.58
N PHE A 65 0.11 14.20 -3.28
CA PHE A 65 0.22 12.94 -2.56
C PHE A 65 -0.93 12.83 -1.58
N ALA A 66 -1.78 11.81 -1.73
CA ALA A 66 -2.94 11.62 -0.87
C ALA A 66 -2.55 11.58 0.63
N GLY A 67 -1.48 10.88 0.98
CA GLY A 67 -0.98 10.82 2.35
C GLY A 67 -0.59 12.20 2.90
N LYS A 68 0.01 13.07 2.08
CA LYS A 68 0.35 14.44 2.48
C LYS A 68 -0.91 15.28 2.71
N LEU A 69 -1.88 15.20 1.80
CA LEU A 69 -3.15 15.92 1.96
C LEU A 69 -3.88 15.52 3.26
N ILE A 70 -3.87 14.24 3.60
CA ILE A 70 -4.49 13.73 4.84
C ILE A 70 -3.74 14.24 6.07
N ASP A 71 -2.41 14.28 6.01
CA ASP A 71 -1.57 14.79 7.08
C ASP A 71 -1.75 16.30 7.27
N ASP A 72 -1.71 17.07 6.19
CA ASP A 72 -1.92 18.52 6.17
C ASP A 72 -3.33 18.89 6.67
N SER A 73 -4.29 17.96 6.58
CA SER A 73 -5.65 18.11 7.13
C SER A 73 -5.75 17.78 8.63
N GLY A 74 -4.64 17.44 9.29
CA GLY A 74 -4.60 17.11 10.72
C GLY A 74 -5.19 15.74 11.08
N LEU A 75 -5.37 14.85 10.09
CA LEU A 75 -6.01 13.54 10.30
C LEU A 75 -5.03 12.45 10.72
N ARG A 76 -3.74 12.77 10.88
CA ARG A 76 -2.74 11.80 11.35
C ARG A 76 -3.17 11.22 12.70
N GLY A 77 -3.24 9.90 12.76
CA GLY A 77 -3.64 9.20 13.98
C GLY A 77 -5.13 9.24 14.30
N PHE A 78 -5.97 9.90 13.48
CA PHE A 78 -7.43 9.90 13.63
C PHE A 78 -7.96 8.46 13.69
N THR A 79 -8.96 8.22 14.54
CA THR A 79 -9.55 6.89 14.71
C THR A 79 -11.06 6.94 14.69
N HIS A 80 -11.67 5.93 14.08
CA HIS A 80 -13.10 5.70 14.17
C HIS A 80 -13.37 4.22 14.32
N LYS A 81 -13.96 3.84 15.47
CA LYS A 81 -14.38 2.46 15.78
C LYS A 81 -13.28 1.41 15.51
N GLY A 82 -12.03 1.72 15.89
CA GLY A 82 -10.88 0.80 15.82
C GLY A 82 -10.13 0.74 14.49
N ALA A 83 -10.67 1.30 13.40
CA ALA A 83 -9.88 1.69 12.25
C ALA A 83 -9.25 3.07 12.52
N GLY A 84 -8.10 3.36 11.90
CA GLY A 84 -7.49 4.67 12.04
C GLY A 84 -6.46 5.00 10.98
N ILE A 85 -6.19 6.29 10.80
CA ILE A 85 -5.08 6.74 9.97
C ILE A 85 -3.78 6.40 10.71
N SER A 86 -2.83 5.79 9.98
CA SER A 86 -1.53 5.43 10.54
C SER A 86 -0.79 6.67 11.05
N GLN A 87 -0.18 6.54 12.23
CA GLN A 87 0.73 7.55 12.78
C GLN A 87 2.02 7.66 11.96
N LYS A 88 2.40 6.60 11.26
CA LYS A 88 3.64 6.52 10.48
C LYS A 88 3.45 7.08 9.07
N HIS A 89 2.35 6.68 8.41
CA HIS A 89 2.06 7.09 7.04
C HIS A 89 0.57 7.32 6.80
N CYS A 90 0.17 8.59 6.69
CA CYS A 90 -1.24 8.99 6.60
C CYS A 90 -2.01 8.45 5.38
N GLY A 91 -1.32 7.97 4.35
CA GLY A 91 -1.96 7.23 3.24
C GLY A 91 -2.43 5.80 3.57
N PHE A 92 -2.24 5.31 4.79
CA PHE A 92 -2.64 3.97 5.24
C PHE A 92 -3.71 4.06 6.33
N VAL A 93 -4.80 3.33 6.13
CA VAL A 93 -5.76 3.01 7.20
C VAL A 93 -5.31 1.69 7.86
N VAL A 94 -5.03 1.74 9.17
CA VAL A 94 -4.59 0.61 9.98
C VAL A 94 -5.72 0.10 10.88
N ASN A 95 -5.71 -1.20 11.13
CA ASN A 95 -6.59 -1.84 12.09
C ASN A 95 -5.93 -1.86 13.47
N ARG A 96 -6.44 -1.09 14.43
CA ARG A 96 -5.87 -1.02 15.79
C ARG A 96 -6.49 -2.04 16.75
N ILE A 97 -7.70 -2.49 16.45
CA ILE A 97 -8.41 -3.49 17.23
C ILE A 97 -8.89 -4.51 16.22
N ARG A 98 -8.69 -5.81 16.46
CA ARG A 98 -8.94 -6.92 15.52
C ARG A 98 -10.42 -7.01 15.08
N LEU A 99 -10.88 -6.08 14.23
CA LEU A 99 -12.29 -5.84 13.92
C LEU A 99 -12.68 -6.29 12.51
N LEU A 100 -14.00 -6.44 12.34
CA LEU A 100 -14.66 -6.87 11.11
C LEU A 100 -14.53 -5.81 9.97
N PRO A 101 -14.46 -6.23 8.69
CA PRO A 101 -14.16 -5.36 7.54
C PRO A 101 -15.11 -4.16 7.32
N LYS A 102 -16.35 -4.22 7.83
CA LYS A 102 -17.40 -3.22 7.56
C LYS A 102 -17.10 -1.80 8.08
N ILE A 103 -16.08 -1.63 8.91
CA ILE A 103 -15.76 -0.35 9.56
C ILE A 103 -14.88 0.56 8.68
N TYR A 104 -14.06 -0.01 7.78
CA TYR A 104 -13.18 0.77 6.90
C TYR A 104 -13.91 1.75 5.98
N LEU A 105 -15.20 1.53 5.68
CA LEU A 105 -16.01 2.36 4.79
C LEU A 105 -16.53 3.66 5.44
N LYS A 106 -16.43 3.80 6.77
CA LYS A 106 -16.94 4.95 7.54
C LYS A 106 -15.84 5.84 8.10
N LEU A 107 -14.58 5.56 7.74
CA LEU A 107 -13.40 6.32 8.15
C LEU A 107 -12.96 7.23 7.01
#